data_AF-Q9X7B4-F1
#
_entry.id   AF-Q9X7B4-F1
#
_cell.length_a   1.000
_cell.length_b   1.000
_cell.length_c   1.000
_cell.angle_alpha   90.00
_cell.angle_beta   90.00
_cell.angle_gamma   90.00
#
_symmetry.space_group_name_H-M   'P 1'
#
loop_
_entity.id
_entity.type
_entity.pdbx_description
1 polymer ?
#
loop_
_entity_poly.entity_id
_entity_poly.type
_entity_poly.pdbx_seq_one_letter_code
_entity_poly.pdbx_strand_id
1 'polypeptide(L)'
;MVQRKNRRSHRSSGAAANLIRAANPSSLHNVDIHPSTCYESGSIWNRRRVLLLNSTYEPLTALPTRRAIIMVICGKADVVHVDPAGPVVHSATRSITVPSVIQLRSYVRVPYRARVPMTRAALMHRDRFCCAYCGAKADTVDHVVPRSRGGDHSWENCVACCSTCNHRKGDKLLTELGWVLRRTPVLPTGQHWRLLSTVKELDPAWARYLGGGAA
;
A
#
# COMPACT_ATOMS: atom_id res chain seq x y z
N MET A 1 -69.18 17.63 1.48
CA MET A 1 -68.89 19.08 1.64
C MET A 1 -67.40 19.27 1.34
N VAL A 2 -66.97 19.71 0.14
CA VAL A 2 -67.01 21.09 -0.40
C VAL A 2 -66.14 22.01 0.49
N GLN A 3 -64.90 22.39 0.14
CA GLN A 3 -64.47 23.48 -0.78
C GLN A 3 -62.91 23.40 -0.91
N ARG A 4 -62.19 23.43 -2.07
CA ARG A 4 -61.94 24.50 -3.09
C ARG A 4 -61.54 25.85 -2.43
N LYS A 5 -60.41 26.53 -2.66
CA LYS A 5 -59.69 27.08 -3.87
C LYS A 5 -58.51 27.92 -3.30
N ASN A 6 -57.35 28.18 -3.94
CA ASN A 6 -57.05 29.08 -5.08
C ASN A 6 -55.52 28.98 -5.36
N ARG A 7 -55.02 28.65 -6.56
CA ARG A 7 -54.64 29.52 -7.70
C ARG A 7 -53.76 30.75 -7.36
N ARG A 8 -52.52 30.78 -7.87
CA ARG A 8 -52.12 31.59 -9.06
C ARG A 8 -50.68 31.31 -9.53
N SER A 9 -50.56 31.20 -10.84
CA SER A 9 -49.38 31.12 -11.72
C SER A 9 -48.83 32.50 -12.09
N HIS A 10 -47.54 32.64 -12.45
CA HIS A 10 -47.10 33.51 -13.56
C HIS A 10 -45.77 33.03 -14.20
N ARG A 11 -45.88 32.74 -15.51
CA ARG A 11 -44.88 32.74 -16.62
C ARG A 11 -44.32 34.16 -16.84
N SER A 12 -43.27 34.51 -17.60
CA SER A 12 -42.23 33.89 -18.46
C SER A 12 -41.34 35.02 -19.06
N SER A 13 -40.21 34.64 -19.67
CA SER A 13 -39.65 35.09 -20.99
C SER A 13 -39.03 36.49 -21.25
N GLY A 14 -37.85 36.46 -21.93
CA GLY A 14 -37.25 37.49 -22.82
C GLY A 14 -35.70 37.51 -22.71
N ALA A 15 -34.82 37.02 -23.60
CA ALA A 15 -34.49 37.34 -25.03
C ALA A 15 -34.16 38.84 -25.24
N ALA A 16 -33.11 39.33 -25.92
CA ALA A 16 -31.98 38.82 -26.70
C ALA A 16 -30.99 40.00 -27.02
N ALA A 17 -29.86 39.69 -27.70
CA ALA A 17 -29.12 40.51 -28.69
C ALA A 17 -27.82 41.27 -28.31
N ASN A 18 -26.70 40.70 -28.79
CA ASN A 18 -25.56 41.24 -29.57
C ASN A 18 -25.13 42.71 -29.46
N LEU A 19 -23.80 42.93 -29.36
CA LEU A 19 -23.05 43.91 -30.17
C LEU A 19 -21.58 43.47 -30.36
N ILE A 20 -21.09 43.76 -31.56
CA ILE A 20 -19.81 43.37 -32.20
C ILE A 20 -18.69 44.36 -31.84
N ARG A 21 -17.45 43.91 -31.65
CA ARG A 21 -16.26 44.61 -32.20
C ARG A 21 -15.01 43.72 -32.29
N ALA A 22 -14.39 43.72 -33.46
CA ALA A 22 -13.15 43.05 -33.80
C ALA A 22 -11.90 43.85 -33.36
N ALA A 23 -10.84 43.15 -32.96
CA ALA A 23 -9.45 43.53 -33.18
C ALA A 23 -8.51 42.31 -32.94
N ASN A 24 -7.73 41.97 -33.96
CA ASN A 24 -6.46 41.21 -33.95
C ASN A 24 -5.40 42.17 -34.54
N PRO A 25 -4.06 41.92 -34.54
CA PRO A 25 -3.28 40.82 -33.93
C PRO A 25 -1.94 41.31 -33.29
N SER A 26 -1.26 40.46 -32.50
CA SER A 26 0.23 40.32 -32.40
C SER A 26 0.54 39.42 -31.19
N SER A 27 1.03 38.18 -31.33
CA SER A 27 2.32 37.66 -31.81
C SER A 27 3.14 37.12 -30.62
N LEU A 28 3.69 35.91 -30.82
CA LEU A 28 4.83 35.30 -30.13
C LEU A 28 4.59 34.61 -28.76
N HIS A 29 4.31 33.30 -28.76
CA HIS A 29 5.33 32.25 -28.57
C HIS A 29 4.65 30.89 -28.41
N ASN A 30 5.09 29.95 -29.23
CA ASN A 30 4.78 28.53 -29.17
C ASN A 30 5.34 27.98 -27.85
N VAL A 31 4.49 27.46 -26.97
CA VAL A 31 4.95 26.71 -25.78
C VAL A 31 4.92 25.24 -26.17
N ASP A 32 6.10 24.69 -26.42
CA ASP A 32 6.31 23.27 -26.64
C ASP A 32 5.71 22.48 -25.46
N ILE A 33 4.78 21.60 -25.79
CA ILE A 33 4.13 20.69 -24.86
C ILE A 33 5.17 19.64 -24.46
N HIS A 34 5.90 19.88 -23.37
CA HIS A 34 6.63 18.81 -22.69
C HIS A 34 5.62 17.89 -21.99
N PRO A 35 5.72 16.56 -22.17
CA PRO A 35 4.85 15.62 -21.49
C PRO A 35 5.07 15.77 -19.98
N SER A 36 4.01 16.13 -19.28
CA SER A 36 3.98 16.26 -17.84
C SER A 36 4.24 14.90 -17.20
N THR A 37 5.49 14.62 -16.83
CA THR A 37 5.77 13.57 -15.84
C THR A 37 5.24 14.07 -14.50
N CYS A 38 4.03 13.63 -14.18
CA CYS A 38 3.39 13.82 -12.90
C CYS A 38 4.28 13.21 -11.80
N TYR A 39 5.05 14.06 -11.13
CA TYR A 39 5.74 13.72 -9.90
C TYR A 39 4.69 13.40 -8.83
N GLU A 40 4.47 12.11 -8.58
CA GLU A 40 3.91 11.67 -7.30
C GLU A 40 4.91 12.07 -6.20
N SER A 41 4.67 13.22 -5.59
CA SER A 41 5.49 13.84 -4.54
C SER A 41 5.38 13.07 -3.21
N GLY A 42 5.82 11.81 -3.23
CA GLY A 42 6.06 11.00 -2.05
C GLY A 42 7.52 11.13 -1.65
N SER A 43 7.80 11.64 -0.46
CA SER A 43 9.14 11.70 0.12
C SER A 43 9.88 10.36 -0.03
N ILE A 44 11.05 10.37 -0.68
CA ILE A 44 11.91 9.19 -0.94
C ILE A 44 12.24 8.41 0.35
N TRP A 45 12.17 9.11 1.49
CA TRP A 45 12.42 8.59 2.83
C TRP A 45 11.38 7.56 3.28
N ASN A 46 10.13 7.70 2.83
CA ASN A 46 9.01 6.85 3.25
C ASN A 46 8.58 5.84 2.19
N ARG A 47 8.74 6.18 0.91
CA ARG A 47 8.25 5.36 -0.21
C ARG A 47 9.16 4.18 -0.53
N ARG A 48 10.48 4.41 -0.60
CA ARG A 48 11.45 3.37 -0.93
C ARG A 48 11.84 2.57 0.31
N ARG A 49 12.15 1.30 0.08
CA ARG A 49 12.73 0.38 1.04
C ARG A 49 14.05 -0.12 0.48
N VAL A 50 14.95 -0.53 1.38
CA VAL A 50 16.26 -1.09 1.04
C VAL A 50 16.35 -2.48 1.67
N LEU A 51 16.72 -3.49 0.88
CA LEU A 51 16.88 -4.84 1.40
C LEU A 51 18.16 -4.93 2.23
N LEU A 52 18.04 -5.40 3.46
CA LEU A 52 19.16 -5.72 4.32
C LEU A 52 19.47 -7.21 4.22
N LEU A 53 20.69 -7.54 3.85
CA LEU A 53 21.24 -8.87 3.85
C LEU A 53 22.14 -9.10 5.06
N ASN A 54 22.24 -10.35 5.46
CA ASN A 54 23.26 -10.82 6.38
C ASN A 54 24.63 -10.85 5.68
N SER A 55 25.72 -11.03 6.44
CA SER A 55 27.07 -11.21 5.86
C SER A 55 27.18 -12.45 4.96
N THR A 56 26.24 -13.39 5.10
CA THR A 56 26.06 -14.60 4.27
C THR A 56 25.14 -14.41 3.06
N TYR A 57 24.70 -13.18 2.77
CA TYR A 57 23.73 -12.83 1.71
C TYR A 57 22.28 -13.31 1.92
N GLU A 58 21.98 -13.89 3.07
CA GLU A 58 20.60 -14.23 3.46
C GLU A 58 19.78 -12.95 3.71
N PRO A 59 18.58 -12.80 3.16
CA PRO A 59 17.76 -11.61 3.38
C PRO A 59 17.20 -11.56 4.80
N LEU A 60 17.38 -10.43 5.46
CA LEU A 60 16.94 -10.23 6.85
C LEU A 60 15.63 -9.45 6.93
N THR A 61 15.57 -8.27 6.30
CA THR A 61 14.40 -7.38 6.35
C THR A 61 14.52 -6.27 5.31
N ALA A 62 13.44 -5.51 5.11
CA ALA A 62 13.42 -4.30 4.31
C ALA A 62 13.43 -3.06 5.23
N LEU A 63 14.45 -2.21 5.09
CA LEU A 63 14.63 -1.01 5.91
C LEU A 63 14.11 0.26 5.22
N PRO A 64 13.67 1.28 5.97
CA PRO A 64 13.50 2.62 5.43
C PRO A 64 14.82 3.18 4.90
N THR A 65 14.77 3.93 3.80
CA THR A 65 15.93 4.56 3.13
C THR A 65 16.88 5.26 4.10
N ARG A 66 16.32 6.05 5.03
CA ARG A 66 17.12 6.79 6.03
C ARG A 66 18.00 5.89 6.88
N ARG A 67 17.45 4.77 7.35
CA ARG A 67 18.17 3.82 8.20
C ARG A 67 19.27 3.10 7.42
N ALA A 68 19.00 2.72 6.17
CA ALA A 68 19.98 2.09 5.30
C ALA A 68 21.19 3.02 5.04
N ILE A 69 20.94 4.29 4.71
CA ILE A 69 22.01 5.28 4.51
C ILE A 69 22.85 5.46 5.77
N ILE A 70 22.22 5.56 6.94
CA ILE A 70 22.94 5.66 8.23
C ILE A 70 23.84 4.44 8.43
N MET A 71 23.36 3.23 8.12
CA MET A 71 24.16 2.01 8.27
C MET A 71 25.40 1.99 7.36
N VAL A 72 25.26 2.49 6.13
CA VAL A 72 26.38 2.63 5.19
C VAL A 72 27.39 3.68 5.67
N ILE A 73 26.92 4.89 6.04
CA ILE A 73 27.80 5.98 6.50
C ILE A 73 28.57 5.59 7.76
N CYS A 74 27.92 4.91 8.70
CA CYS A 74 28.56 4.44 9.93
C CYS A 74 29.44 3.20 9.73
N GLY A 75 29.61 2.70 8.49
CA GLY A 75 30.44 1.55 8.18
C GLY A 75 29.93 0.23 8.75
N LYS A 76 28.62 0.12 9.05
CA LYS A 76 27.98 -1.11 9.55
C LYS A 76 27.55 -2.05 8.42
N ALA A 77 27.32 -1.50 7.25
CA ALA A 77 26.87 -2.24 6.07
C ALA A 77 27.54 -1.72 4.81
N ASP A 78 27.75 -2.61 3.86
CA ASP A 78 28.26 -2.29 2.52
C ASP A 78 27.12 -2.29 1.50
N VAL A 79 27.28 -1.47 0.46
CA VAL A 79 26.31 -1.39 -0.64
C VAL A 79 26.57 -2.53 -1.61
N VAL A 80 25.55 -3.34 -1.86
CA VAL A 80 25.61 -4.47 -2.81
C VAL A 80 25.02 -4.06 -4.15
N HIS A 81 23.88 -3.36 -4.12
CA HIS A 81 23.22 -2.86 -5.33
C HIS A 81 22.77 -1.42 -5.16
N VAL A 82 23.01 -0.66 -6.22
CA VAL A 82 22.45 0.68 -6.45
C VAL A 82 21.57 0.62 -7.68
N ASP A 83 20.52 1.44 -7.67
CA ASP A 83 19.77 1.80 -8.87
C ASP A 83 20.53 2.97 -9.53
N PRO A 84 21.13 2.80 -10.73
CA PRO A 84 21.91 3.87 -11.37
C PRO A 84 21.05 5.10 -11.72
N ALA A 85 19.76 4.91 -11.98
CA ALA A 85 18.79 5.99 -12.16
C ALA A 85 18.10 6.39 -10.85
N GLY A 86 18.59 5.85 -9.72
CA GLY A 86 18.03 6.04 -8.41
C GLY A 86 18.31 7.44 -7.84
N PRO A 87 17.52 7.86 -6.84
CA PRO A 87 17.70 9.16 -6.21
C PRO A 87 19.06 9.25 -5.50
N VAL A 88 19.68 10.43 -5.58
CA VAL A 88 20.90 10.76 -4.85
C VAL A 88 20.55 11.63 -3.66
N VAL A 89 21.07 11.27 -2.50
CA VAL A 89 20.97 12.07 -1.27
C VAL A 89 22.27 12.82 -1.08
N HIS A 90 22.16 14.11 -0.76
CA HIS A 90 23.29 15.00 -0.55
C HIS A 90 23.38 15.46 0.91
N SER A 91 24.61 15.62 1.39
CA SER A 91 24.97 16.45 2.53
C SER A 91 25.87 17.59 2.05
N ALA A 92 26.26 18.50 2.96
CA ALA A 92 27.20 19.56 2.63
C ALA A 92 28.55 19.05 2.07
N THR A 93 28.94 17.82 2.40
CA THR A 93 30.27 17.27 2.06
C THR A 93 30.23 15.93 1.32
N ARG A 94 29.05 15.33 1.11
CA ARG A 94 28.94 13.98 0.55
C ARG A 94 27.71 13.85 -0.35
N SER A 95 27.81 13.04 -1.38
CA SER A 95 26.69 12.56 -2.19
C SER A 95 26.65 11.03 -2.10
N ILE A 96 25.44 10.48 -1.92
CA ILE A 96 25.23 9.04 -1.78
C ILE A 96 24.01 8.67 -2.62
N THR A 97 24.20 7.83 -3.62
CA THR A 97 23.09 7.19 -4.32
C THR A 97 22.36 6.27 -3.36
N VAL A 98 21.04 6.38 -3.30
CA VAL A 98 20.23 5.52 -2.42
C VAL A 98 20.45 4.05 -2.82
N PRO A 99 20.92 3.19 -1.90
CA PRO A 99 21.12 1.79 -2.23
C PRO A 99 19.78 1.07 -2.35
N SER A 100 19.73 0.05 -3.21
CA SER A 100 18.62 -0.89 -3.28
C SER A 100 18.83 -2.07 -2.33
N VAL A 101 20.07 -2.53 -2.20
CA VAL A 101 20.45 -3.66 -1.34
C VAL A 101 21.74 -3.33 -0.59
N ILE A 102 21.73 -3.56 0.72
CA ILE A 102 22.90 -3.44 1.59
C ILE A 102 23.15 -4.76 2.34
N GLN A 103 24.40 -5.01 2.68
CA GLN A 103 24.84 -6.21 3.40
C GLN A 103 25.53 -5.83 4.70
N LEU A 104 25.19 -6.51 5.80
CA LEU A 104 25.90 -6.35 7.07
C LEU A 104 27.35 -6.85 6.95
N ARG A 105 28.27 -6.11 7.55
CA ARG A 105 29.69 -6.54 7.65
C ARG A 105 29.90 -7.66 8.67
N SER A 106 29.05 -7.73 9.68
CA SER A 106 29.08 -8.78 10.70
C SER A 106 27.88 -9.70 10.57
N TYR A 107 28.13 -10.98 10.83
CA TYR A 107 27.07 -11.98 10.86
C TYR A 107 26.13 -11.73 12.05
N VAL A 108 24.83 -11.76 11.79
CA VAL A 108 23.80 -11.74 12.82
C VAL A 108 22.99 -13.03 12.75
N ARG A 109 22.96 -13.79 13.85
CA ARG A 109 22.09 -14.96 13.98
C ARG A 109 20.66 -14.48 14.24
N VAL A 110 19.79 -14.63 13.24
CA VAL A 110 18.35 -14.41 13.43
C VAL A 110 17.71 -15.72 13.89
N PRO A 111 17.21 -15.82 15.13
CA PRO A 111 16.49 -17.02 15.54
C PRO A 111 15.27 -17.20 14.65
N TYR A 112 15.19 -18.35 13.98
CA TYR A 112 14.05 -18.68 13.14
C TYR A 112 12.80 -18.75 14.00
N ARG A 113 11.96 -17.72 13.92
CA ARG A 113 10.63 -17.75 14.54
C ARG A 113 9.69 -18.44 13.57
N ALA A 114 9.42 -19.72 13.82
CA ALA A 114 8.50 -20.53 13.02
C ALA A 114 7.10 -19.92 12.85
N ARG A 115 6.70 -18.99 13.73
CA ARG A 115 5.41 -18.29 13.65
C ARG A 115 5.58 -16.86 13.11
N VAL A 116 4.91 -16.58 12.00
CA VAL A 116 4.72 -15.22 11.49
C VAL A 116 3.74 -14.50 12.42
N PRO A 117 4.10 -13.36 13.06
CA PRO A 117 3.19 -12.60 13.88
C PRO A 117 2.01 -12.13 13.02
N MET A 118 0.80 -12.35 13.51
CA MET A 118 -0.39 -11.85 12.84
C MET A 118 -0.56 -10.36 13.17
N THR A 119 -0.15 -9.51 12.23
CA THR A 119 -0.43 -8.07 12.29
C THR A 119 -1.55 -7.74 11.31
N ARG A 120 -2.28 -6.63 11.54
CA ARG A 120 -3.30 -6.16 10.59
C ARG A 120 -2.74 -6.01 9.17
N ALA A 121 -1.55 -5.43 9.03
CA ALA A 121 -0.91 -5.25 7.73
C ALA A 121 -0.63 -6.59 7.04
N ALA A 122 -0.11 -7.57 7.78
CA ALA A 122 0.18 -8.89 7.24
C ALA A 122 -1.09 -9.68 6.88
N LEU A 123 -2.16 -9.55 7.67
CA LEU A 123 -3.46 -10.15 7.38
C LEU A 123 -4.09 -9.56 6.12
N MET A 124 -4.08 -8.23 6.01
CA MET A 124 -4.56 -7.52 4.82
C MET A 124 -3.80 -7.93 3.57
N HIS A 125 -2.48 -8.08 3.67
CA HIS A 125 -1.64 -8.52 2.55
C HIS A 125 -1.94 -9.98 2.15
N ARG A 126 -2.07 -10.90 3.12
CA ARG A 126 -2.46 -12.30 2.87
C ARG A 126 -3.76 -12.38 2.06
N ASP A 127 -4.75 -11.58 2.44
CA ASP A 127 -6.07 -11.58 1.82
C ASP A 127 -6.16 -10.63 0.61
N ARG A 128 -5.02 -10.13 0.13
CA ARG A 128 -4.90 -9.23 -1.04
C ARG A 128 -5.79 -7.99 -0.95
N PHE A 129 -6.00 -7.49 0.27
CA PHE A 129 -6.89 -6.37 0.56
C PHE A 129 -8.32 -6.58 0.04
N CYS A 130 -8.77 -7.83 -0.06
CA CYS A 130 -10.11 -8.21 -0.47
C CYS A 130 -10.91 -8.76 0.71
N CYS A 131 -12.19 -8.41 0.77
CA CYS A 131 -13.12 -8.88 1.79
C CYS A 131 -13.38 -10.38 1.60
N ALA A 132 -13.15 -11.17 2.64
CA ALA A 132 -13.35 -12.62 2.62
C ALA A 132 -14.80 -13.05 2.33
N TYR A 133 -15.76 -12.16 2.57
CA TYR A 133 -17.20 -12.40 2.39
C TYR A 133 -17.68 -11.96 1.00
N CYS A 134 -17.59 -10.67 0.68
CA CYS A 134 -18.14 -10.13 -0.57
C CYS A 134 -17.13 -9.98 -1.71
N GLY A 135 -15.82 -10.04 -1.43
CA GLY A 135 -14.75 -9.84 -2.42
C GLY A 135 -14.40 -8.37 -2.71
N ALA A 136 -15.18 -7.41 -2.21
CA ALA A 136 -14.87 -5.98 -2.33
C ALA A 136 -13.60 -5.59 -1.56
N LYS A 137 -13.13 -4.34 -1.69
CA LYS A 137 -11.96 -3.85 -0.94
C LYS A 137 -12.16 -3.98 0.57
N ALA A 138 -11.18 -4.57 1.25
CA ALA A 138 -11.14 -4.69 2.69
C ALA A 138 -10.45 -3.49 3.35
N ASP A 139 -10.97 -3.10 4.51
CA ASP A 139 -10.51 -1.98 5.33
C ASP A 139 -10.47 -2.33 6.83
N THR A 140 -11.13 -3.43 7.23
CA THR A 140 -11.21 -3.91 8.60
C THR A 140 -10.77 -5.37 8.70
N VAL A 141 -10.58 -5.83 9.94
CA VAL A 141 -10.28 -7.23 10.26
C VAL A 141 -11.45 -7.77 11.06
N ASP A 142 -11.89 -8.97 10.74
CA ASP A 142 -12.96 -9.66 11.44
C ASP A 142 -12.53 -11.06 11.84
N HIS A 143 -13.16 -11.57 12.91
CA HIS A 143 -12.98 -12.93 13.40
C HIS A 143 -14.13 -13.80 12.87
N VAL A 144 -13.82 -14.80 12.04
CA VAL A 144 -14.78 -15.73 11.45
C VAL A 144 -15.71 -16.31 12.52
N VAL A 145 -15.11 -16.81 13.61
CA VAL A 145 -15.77 -17.09 14.89
C VAL A 145 -15.56 -15.86 15.78
N PRO A 146 -16.62 -15.12 16.16
CA PRO A 146 -16.50 -13.94 17.02
C PRO A 146 -15.86 -14.26 18.37
N ARG A 147 -15.13 -13.29 18.94
CA ARG A 147 -14.50 -13.45 20.28
C ARG A 147 -15.52 -13.74 21.38
N SER A 148 -16.71 -13.15 21.31
CA SER A 148 -17.83 -13.41 22.23
C SER A 148 -18.30 -14.86 22.21
N ARG A 149 -18.00 -15.61 21.14
CA ARG A 149 -18.31 -17.03 20.97
C ARG A 149 -17.07 -17.93 21.07
N GLY A 150 -16.01 -17.45 21.71
CA GLY A 150 -14.79 -18.23 21.96
C GLY A 150 -13.81 -18.27 20.78
N GLY A 151 -13.97 -17.43 19.76
CA GLY A 151 -13.03 -17.38 18.66
C GLY A 151 -11.69 -16.75 19.01
N ASP A 152 -10.59 -17.42 18.64
CA ASP A 152 -9.22 -16.97 18.89
C ASP A 152 -8.75 -15.87 17.95
N HIS A 153 -7.77 -15.07 18.38
CA HIS A 153 -7.08 -14.13 17.50
C HIS A 153 -5.89 -14.82 16.79
N SER A 154 -6.22 -15.64 15.78
CA SER A 154 -5.27 -16.47 15.03
C SER A 154 -5.39 -16.26 13.52
N TRP A 155 -4.40 -16.74 12.76
CA TRP A 155 -4.42 -16.65 11.30
C TRP A 155 -5.60 -17.41 10.70
N GLU A 156 -5.99 -18.51 11.32
CA GLU A 156 -7.07 -19.41 10.89
C GLU A 156 -8.46 -18.87 11.23
N ASN A 157 -8.56 -17.85 12.10
CA ASN A 157 -9.84 -17.26 12.49
C ASN A 157 -9.98 -15.80 12.05
N CYS A 158 -8.89 -15.07 11.82
CA CYS A 158 -8.98 -13.69 11.37
C CYS A 158 -8.95 -13.58 9.84
N VAL A 159 -9.77 -12.69 9.29
CA VAL A 159 -9.85 -12.39 7.85
C VAL A 159 -9.95 -10.89 7.60
N ALA A 160 -9.47 -10.45 6.45
CA ALA A 160 -9.74 -9.11 5.95
C ALA A 160 -11.21 -9.00 5.50
N CYS A 161 -11.88 -7.92 5.89
CA CYS A 161 -13.28 -7.66 5.54
C CYS A 161 -13.52 -6.18 5.26
N CYS A 162 -14.63 -5.88 4.58
CA CYS A 162 -15.11 -4.50 4.46
C CYS A 162 -15.99 -4.14 5.66
N SER A 163 -15.99 -2.86 6.04
CA SER A 163 -16.77 -2.33 7.16
C SER A 163 -18.27 -2.71 7.10
N THR A 164 -18.88 -2.73 5.91
CA THR A 164 -20.28 -3.11 5.72
C THR A 164 -20.55 -4.57 6.07
N CYS A 165 -19.73 -5.50 5.57
CA CYS A 165 -19.86 -6.92 5.91
C CYS A 165 -19.54 -7.17 7.38
N ASN A 166 -18.50 -6.50 7.90
CA ASN A 166 -18.10 -6.61 9.30
C ASN A 166 -19.26 -6.23 10.24
N HIS A 167 -19.89 -5.07 10.00
CA HIS A 167 -21.03 -4.61 10.77
C HIS A 167 -22.22 -5.58 10.66
N ARG A 168 -22.56 -6.03 9.44
CA ARG A 168 -23.68 -6.96 9.22
C ARG A 168 -23.47 -8.31 9.94
N LYS A 169 -22.23 -8.78 10.00
CA LYS A 169 -21.88 -10.02 10.68
C LYS A 169 -21.96 -9.85 12.20
N GLY A 170 -21.30 -8.84 12.75
CA GLY A 170 -21.26 -8.62 14.20
C GLY A 170 -20.76 -9.87 14.95
N ASP A 171 -21.53 -10.30 15.93
CA ASP A 171 -21.28 -11.47 16.79
C ASP A 171 -21.92 -12.78 16.29
N LYS A 172 -22.38 -12.80 15.03
CA LYS A 172 -22.99 -13.97 14.41
C LYS A 172 -21.96 -14.90 13.79
N LEU A 173 -22.27 -16.19 13.81
CA LEU A 173 -21.54 -17.22 13.06
C LEU A 173 -21.94 -17.17 11.58
N LEU A 174 -21.03 -17.64 10.72
CA LEU A 174 -21.32 -17.69 9.28
C LEU A 174 -22.52 -18.58 8.96
N THR A 175 -22.70 -19.67 9.71
CA THR A 175 -23.84 -20.59 9.59
C THR A 175 -25.18 -19.90 9.87
N GLU A 176 -25.24 -18.99 10.84
CA GLU A 176 -26.45 -18.21 11.17
C GLU A 176 -26.83 -17.22 10.07
N LEU A 177 -25.85 -16.78 9.29
CA LEU A 177 -26.04 -15.86 8.17
C LEU A 177 -26.22 -16.57 6.82
N GLY A 178 -26.02 -17.90 6.78
CA GLY A 178 -25.90 -18.65 5.53
C GLY A 178 -24.72 -18.21 4.67
N TRP A 179 -23.67 -17.68 5.29
CA TRP A 179 -22.47 -17.21 4.59
C TRP A 179 -21.44 -18.33 4.46
N VAL A 180 -20.67 -18.26 3.38
CA VAL A 180 -19.51 -19.11 3.15
C VAL A 180 -18.30 -18.24 2.88
N LEU A 181 -17.15 -18.64 3.40
CA LEU A 181 -15.90 -17.95 3.10
C LEU A 181 -15.50 -18.22 1.66
N ARG A 182 -15.04 -17.18 0.96
CA ARG A 182 -14.50 -17.33 -0.39
C ARG A 182 -13.18 -18.10 -0.43
N ARG A 183 -12.41 -18.06 0.67
CA ARG A 183 -11.14 -18.75 0.84
C ARG A 183 -10.98 -19.16 2.30
N THR A 184 -10.40 -20.33 2.52
CA THR A 184 -10.07 -20.79 3.87
C THR A 184 -8.88 -20.00 4.42
N PRO A 185 -9.01 -19.32 5.57
CA PRO A 185 -7.90 -18.64 6.21
C PRO A 185 -6.85 -19.65 6.68
N VAL A 186 -5.63 -19.48 6.22
CA VAL A 186 -4.48 -20.31 6.61
C VAL A 186 -3.32 -19.44 7.07
N LEU A 187 -2.45 -20.02 7.91
CA LEU A 187 -1.17 -19.42 8.24
C LEU A 187 -0.34 -19.27 6.95
N PRO A 188 0.11 -18.05 6.61
CA PRO A 188 0.98 -17.89 5.46
C PRO A 188 2.32 -18.60 5.68
N THR A 189 2.77 -19.31 4.65
CA THR A 189 4.04 -20.04 4.62
C THR A 189 5.09 -19.24 3.85
N GLY A 190 6.37 -19.54 4.09
CA GLY A 190 7.49 -18.92 3.37
C GLY A 190 8.48 -18.19 4.27
N GLN A 191 9.77 -18.43 4.04
CA GLN A 191 10.86 -17.90 4.87
C GLN A 191 10.88 -16.35 4.89
N HIS A 192 10.49 -15.73 3.77
CA HIS A 192 10.54 -14.28 3.58
C HIS A 192 9.17 -13.59 3.69
N TRP A 193 8.10 -14.30 4.07
CA TRP A 193 6.75 -13.71 4.10
C TRP A 193 6.66 -12.48 5.01
N ARG A 194 7.40 -12.48 6.13
CA ARG A 194 7.48 -11.31 7.02
C ARG A 194 8.06 -10.08 6.32
N LEU A 195 9.05 -10.28 5.45
CA LEU A 195 9.64 -9.21 4.65
C LEU A 195 8.62 -8.70 3.62
N LEU A 196 8.05 -9.62 2.84
CA LEU A 196 7.12 -9.32 1.75
C LEU A 196 5.84 -8.64 2.22
N SER A 197 5.27 -9.09 3.35
CA SER A 197 4.02 -8.54 3.90
C SER A 197 4.08 -7.05 4.30
N THR A 198 5.28 -6.48 4.43
CA THR A 198 5.48 -5.07 4.78
C THR A 198 5.87 -4.18 3.61
N VAL A 199 6.15 -4.78 2.45
CA VAL A 199 6.69 -4.11 1.28
C VAL A 199 5.64 -4.11 0.18
N LYS A 200 5.22 -2.92 -0.27
CA LYS A 200 4.22 -2.77 -1.34
C LYS A 200 4.84 -2.90 -2.73
N GLU A 201 6.06 -2.41 -2.89
CA GLU A 201 6.80 -2.36 -4.15
C GLU A 201 8.13 -3.07 -3.94
N LEU A 202 8.35 -4.18 -4.66
CA LEU A 202 9.60 -4.92 -4.63
C LEU A 202 10.50 -4.37 -5.74
N ASP A 203 11.70 -3.96 -5.37
CA ASP A 203 12.72 -3.63 -6.36
C ASP A 203 13.15 -4.92 -7.09
N PRO A 204 13.18 -4.94 -8.43
CA PRO A 204 13.62 -6.11 -9.19
C PRO A 204 14.99 -6.68 -8.76
N ALA A 205 15.88 -5.83 -8.25
CA ALA A 205 17.18 -6.25 -7.74
C ALA A 205 17.09 -7.21 -6.54
N TRP A 206 15.95 -7.27 -5.86
CA TRP A 206 15.74 -8.13 -4.69
C TRP A 206 15.43 -9.58 -5.06
N ALA A 207 14.92 -9.82 -6.28
CA ALA A 207 14.44 -11.15 -6.70
C ALA A 207 15.51 -12.24 -6.53
N ARG A 208 16.78 -11.91 -6.79
CA ARG A 208 17.92 -12.83 -6.64
C ARG A 208 18.18 -13.29 -5.20
N TYR A 209 17.72 -12.54 -4.20
CA TYR A 209 17.94 -12.85 -2.78
C TYR A 209 16.72 -13.49 -2.12
N LEU A 210 15.52 -13.23 -2.64
CA LEU A 210 14.27 -13.66 -2.02
C LEU A 210 13.82 -15.06 -2.45
N GLY A 211 14.45 -15.65 -3.47
CA GLY A 211 14.09 -16.96 -4.04
C GLY A 211 12.75 -16.94 -4.78
N GLY A 212 12.37 -18.07 -5.38
CA GLY A 212 11.14 -18.21 -6.20
C GLY A 212 9.80 -18.10 -5.46
N GLY A 213 9.79 -17.69 -4.18
CA GLY A 213 8.59 -17.49 -3.37
C GLY A 213 8.19 -16.02 -3.19
N ALA A 214 8.77 -15.11 -3.97
CA ALA A 214 8.52 -13.67 -3.90
C ALA A 214 7.41 -13.18 -4.85
N ALA A 215 6.72 -14.09 -5.56
CA ALA A 215 5.64 -13.80 -6.51
C ALA A 215 4.28 -14.27 -5.98
#